data_AF-A0A0D2IQW5-F1
#
_entry.id   AF-A0A0D2IQW5-F1
#
_cell.length_a   1.000
_cell.length_b   1.000
_cell.length_c   1.000
_cell.angle_alpha   90.00
_cell.angle_beta   90.00
_cell.angle_gamma   90.00
#
_symmetry.space_group_name_H-M   'P 1'
#
loop_
_entity.id
_entity.type
_entity.pdbx_description
1 polymer ?
#
loop_
_entity_poly.entity_id
_entity_poly.type
_entity_poly.pdbx_seq_one_letter_code
_entity_poly.pdbx_strand_id
1 'polypeptide(L)'
;MMSTTNLTLQLRPTVPSSITLDPLFTLLYEDNRKALTHLIDRKAPLPLNDVLENATFVEFVMSKEPGPKVEYQNIRPAFTALRAYLVLSPTGKKLMTFYKTLLQMQARWVIATVEVLTFDIYVKLTQVLYIDRDDKRLMAQMIKYVPDAAVRIATHTTGDRTAFNKSIFAQKKRLTSAVVTAAETLFNYKVSPEFVQNHGKLLVAIELGGKKVQAARENHVRHQAKIHQARERNKAMDARQIGMAGMIPQLPRFEDSSLEYVNDMKDECLPSNDDFSA
;
A
#
# COMPACT_ATOMS: atom_id res chain seq x y z
N MET A 1 0.89 -20.79 -53.95
CA MET A 1 1.23 -19.37 -53.70
C MET A 1 0.33 -18.88 -52.57
N MET A 2 0.88 -18.73 -51.36
CA MET A 2 0.15 -18.24 -50.19
C MET A 2 0.16 -16.71 -50.21
N SER A 3 -1.03 -16.10 -50.27
CA SER A 3 -1.21 -14.66 -50.09
C SER A 3 -1.21 -14.36 -48.59
N THR A 4 -0.16 -13.71 -48.10
CA THR A 4 -0.06 -13.19 -46.74
C THR A 4 -0.73 -11.82 -46.68
N THR A 5 -1.95 -11.76 -46.15
CA THR A 5 -2.61 -10.50 -45.81
C THR A 5 -2.05 -9.97 -44.49
N ASN A 6 -1.19 -8.96 -44.58
CA ASN A 6 -0.77 -8.16 -43.43
C ASN A 6 -1.95 -7.29 -42.94
N LEU A 7 -2.76 -7.82 -42.02
CA LEU A 7 -3.72 -7.04 -41.24
C LEU A 7 -2.97 -6.24 -40.17
N THR A 8 -2.48 -5.06 -40.55
CA THR A 8 -2.04 -4.05 -39.58
C THR A 8 -3.25 -3.24 -39.13
N LEU A 9 -3.88 -3.66 -38.03
CA LEU A 9 -4.84 -2.82 -37.31
C LEU A 9 -4.09 -1.60 -36.75
N GLN A 10 -4.17 -0.46 -37.44
CA GLN A 10 -3.85 0.83 -36.83
C GLN A 10 -4.93 1.15 -35.79
N LEU A 11 -4.76 0.65 -34.57
CA LEU A 11 -5.43 1.21 -33.40
C LEU A 11 -4.85 2.62 -33.20
N ARG A 12 -5.36 3.61 -33.95
CA ARG A 12 -5.23 5.01 -33.53
C ARG A 12 -5.87 5.08 -32.15
N PRO A 13 -5.15 5.48 -31.09
CA PRO A 13 -5.84 5.94 -29.90
C PRO A 13 -6.66 7.14 -30.36
N THR A 14 -7.98 6.98 -30.44
CA THR A 14 -8.88 8.11 -30.56
C THR A 14 -8.60 8.99 -29.35
N VAL A 15 -7.99 10.16 -29.59
CA VAL A 15 -7.88 11.19 -28.57
C VAL A 15 -9.31 11.40 -28.06
N PRO A 16 -9.58 11.20 -26.75
CA PRO A 16 -10.94 11.33 -26.25
C PRO A 16 -11.45 12.73 -26.60
N SER A 17 -12.67 12.81 -27.10
CA SER A 17 -13.30 14.07 -27.51
C SER A 17 -13.46 15.08 -26.38
N SER A 18 -13.27 14.62 -25.13
CA SER A 18 -13.22 15.46 -23.94
C SER A 18 -12.22 14.88 -22.93
N ILE A 19 -11.51 15.77 -22.24
CA ILE A 19 -10.59 15.39 -21.17
C ILE A 19 -11.31 14.74 -19.98
N THR A 20 -12.63 14.95 -19.85
CA THR A 20 -13.42 14.32 -18.79
C THR A 20 -13.50 12.80 -18.94
N LEU A 21 -13.06 12.24 -20.07
CA LEU A 21 -12.95 10.79 -20.29
C LEU A 21 -11.58 10.24 -19.88
N ASP A 22 -10.62 11.10 -19.53
CA ASP A 22 -9.31 10.66 -19.02
C ASP A 22 -9.50 10.08 -17.61
N PRO A 23 -9.07 8.83 -17.35
CA PRO A 23 -9.17 8.24 -16.02
C PRO A 23 -8.51 9.07 -14.91
N LEU A 24 -7.45 9.83 -15.23
CA LEU A 24 -6.80 10.72 -14.27
C LEU A 24 -7.68 11.91 -13.90
N PHE A 25 -8.50 12.39 -14.84
CA PHE A 25 -9.49 13.43 -14.56
C PHE A 25 -10.56 12.89 -13.61
N THR A 26 -11.13 11.73 -13.92
CA THR A 26 -12.13 11.06 -13.07
C THR A 26 -11.61 10.84 -11.64
N LEU A 27 -10.38 10.37 -11.50
CA LEU A 27 -9.83 10.05 -10.18
C LEU A 27 -9.46 11.30 -9.35
N LEU A 28 -9.08 12.43 -9.98
CA LEU A 28 -8.53 13.59 -9.27
C LEU A 28 -9.42 14.83 -9.27
N TYR A 29 -10.21 15.05 -10.32
CA TYR A 29 -10.91 16.31 -10.58
C TYR A 29 -12.43 16.16 -10.72
N GLU A 30 -12.93 15.02 -11.19
CA GLU A 30 -14.36 14.78 -11.34
C GLU A 30 -15.06 14.88 -9.97
N ASP A 31 -16.09 15.73 -9.92
CA ASP A 31 -16.87 16.05 -8.73
C ASP A 31 -16.06 16.58 -7.52
N ASN A 32 -14.80 16.94 -7.73
CA ASN A 32 -13.90 17.44 -6.69
C ASN A 32 -13.76 18.97 -6.77
N ARG A 33 -14.66 19.68 -6.09
CA ARG A 33 -14.66 21.15 -6.05
C ARG A 33 -13.31 21.73 -5.60
N LYS A 34 -12.63 21.12 -4.63
CA LYS A 34 -11.33 21.60 -4.14
C LYS A 34 -10.27 21.54 -5.24
N ALA A 35 -10.19 20.42 -5.95
CA ALA A 35 -9.24 20.24 -7.04
C ALA A 35 -9.53 21.17 -8.23
N LEU A 36 -10.81 21.31 -8.62
CA LEU A 36 -11.22 22.21 -9.70
C LEU A 36 -10.96 23.69 -9.35
N THR A 37 -11.22 24.08 -8.10
CA THR A 37 -10.92 25.45 -7.61
C THR A 37 -9.41 25.70 -7.59
N HIS A 38 -8.61 24.73 -7.13
CA HIS A 38 -7.15 24.82 -7.14
C HIS A 38 -6.61 25.05 -8.56
N LEU A 39 -7.12 24.31 -9.54
CA LEU A 39 -6.72 24.46 -10.95
C LEU A 39 -6.97 25.89 -11.48
N ILE A 40 -8.11 26.49 -11.13
CA ILE A 40 -8.49 27.83 -11.60
C ILE A 40 -7.69 28.92 -10.86
N ASP A 41 -7.58 28.82 -9.54
CA ASP A 41 -7.01 29.88 -8.70
C ASP A 41 -5.48 29.84 -8.69
N ARG A 42 -4.88 28.64 -8.64
CA ARG A 42 -3.43 28.46 -8.52
C ARG A 42 -2.76 28.22 -9.86
N LYS A 43 -3.47 27.69 -10.86
CA LYS A 43 -2.93 27.37 -12.19
C LYS A 43 -1.65 26.53 -12.09
N ALA A 44 -1.73 25.53 -11.22
CA ALA A 44 -0.63 24.64 -10.91
C ALA A 44 -1.17 23.21 -10.78
N PRO A 45 -0.32 22.19 -10.98
CA PRO A 45 -0.66 20.81 -10.66
C PRO A 45 -1.14 20.69 -9.21
N LEU A 46 -2.01 19.72 -8.93
CA LEU A 46 -2.43 19.44 -7.55
C LEU A 46 -1.21 19.15 -6.66
N PRO A 47 -1.23 19.60 -5.39
CA PRO A 47 -0.17 19.28 -4.45
C PRO A 47 0.01 17.77 -4.32
N LEU A 48 1.26 17.32 -4.29
CA LEU A 48 1.59 15.90 -4.25
C LEU A 48 0.96 15.19 -3.03
N ASN A 49 0.95 15.84 -1.87
CA ASN A 49 0.36 15.27 -0.66
C ASN A 49 -1.15 15.02 -0.82
N ASP A 50 -1.89 16.00 -1.35
CA ASP A 50 -3.33 15.88 -1.62
C ASP A 50 -3.63 14.72 -2.59
N VAL A 51 -2.75 14.49 -3.57
CA VAL A 51 -2.90 13.38 -4.52
C VAL A 51 -2.55 12.02 -3.88
N LEU A 52 -1.53 11.97 -3.03
CA LEU A 52 -1.14 10.76 -2.31
C LEU A 52 -2.15 10.35 -1.22
N GLU A 53 -2.95 11.29 -0.70
CA GLU A 53 -4.05 11.01 0.22
C GLU A 53 -5.26 10.36 -0.47
N ASN A 54 -5.38 10.48 -1.80
CA ASN A 54 -6.42 9.83 -2.57
C ASN A 54 -6.11 8.33 -2.74
N ALA A 55 -6.68 7.50 -1.88
CA ALA A 55 -6.45 6.05 -1.86
C ALA A 55 -6.76 5.38 -3.21
N THR A 56 -7.86 5.77 -3.88
CA THR A 56 -8.25 5.19 -5.18
C THR A 56 -7.25 5.53 -6.28
N PHE A 57 -6.70 6.74 -6.27
CA PHE A 57 -5.65 7.13 -7.21
C PHE A 57 -4.35 6.36 -6.94
N VAL A 58 -3.95 6.22 -5.68
CA VAL A 58 -2.77 5.44 -5.31
C VAL A 58 -2.96 3.97 -5.69
N GLU A 59 -4.13 3.37 -5.46
CA GLU A 59 -4.44 2.01 -5.90
C GLU A 59 -4.36 1.85 -7.41
N PHE A 60 -4.89 2.82 -8.18
CA PHE A 60 -4.74 2.85 -9.63
C PHE A 60 -3.27 2.85 -10.04
N VAL A 61 -2.44 3.69 -9.44
CA VAL A 61 -0.99 3.72 -9.69
C VAL A 61 -0.37 2.37 -9.35
N MET A 62 -0.64 1.83 -8.17
CA MET A 62 -0.11 0.56 -7.68
C MET A 62 -0.51 -0.64 -8.57
N SER A 63 -1.66 -0.57 -9.25
CA SER A 63 -2.07 -1.59 -10.24
C SER A 63 -1.12 -1.69 -11.44
N LYS A 64 -0.31 -0.65 -11.68
CA LYS A 64 0.66 -0.52 -12.77
C LYS A 64 2.11 -0.67 -12.31
N GLU A 65 2.33 -1.22 -11.11
CA GLU A 65 3.66 -1.41 -10.56
C GLU A 65 4.55 -2.27 -11.49
N PRO A 66 5.81 -1.87 -11.73
CA PRO A 66 6.70 -2.61 -12.60
C PRO A 66 7.14 -3.94 -11.98
N GLY A 67 7.26 -4.96 -12.83
CA GLY A 67 7.79 -6.27 -12.48
C GLY A 67 6.80 -7.18 -11.77
N PRO A 68 7.29 -8.26 -11.12
CA PRO A 68 6.45 -9.20 -10.40
C PRO A 68 5.57 -8.50 -9.36
N LYS A 69 4.31 -8.96 -9.25
CA LYS A 69 3.38 -8.48 -8.23
C LYS A 69 3.82 -8.97 -6.86
N VAL A 70 3.75 -8.08 -5.88
CA VAL A 70 4.04 -8.38 -4.48
C VAL A 70 2.81 -8.02 -3.67
N GLU A 71 2.38 -8.91 -2.78
CA GLU A 71 1.18 -8.74 -1.96
C GLU A 71 1.45 -7.86 -0.73
N TYR A 72 1.76 -6.58 -0.96
CA TYR A 72 2.12 -5.65 0.12
C TYR A 72 1.07 -5.55 1.22
N GLN A 73 -0.21 -5.70 0.87
CA GLN A 73 -1.34 -5.68 1.81
C GLN A 73 -1.29 -6.84 2.82
N ASN A 74 -0.79 -8.01 2.40
CA ASN A 74 -0.64 -9.18 3.27
C ASN A 74 0.67 -9.13 4.06
N ILE A 75 1.73 -8.61 3.44
CA ILE A 75 3.07 -8.61 4.02
C ILE A 75 3.20 -7.57 5.14
N ARG A 76 2.62 -6.37 5.01
CA ARG A 76 2.76 -5.31 6.03
C ARG A 76 2.20 -5.72 7.41
N PRO A 77 0.97 -6.26 7.53
CA PRO A 77 0.44 -6.72 8.81
C PRO A 77 1.28 -7.87 9.38
N ALA A 78 1.68 -8.82 8.53
CA ALA A 78 2.48 -9.96 8.96
C ALA A 78 3.85 -9.54 9.51
N PHE A 79 4.52 -8.58 8.86
CA PHE A 79 5.77 -8.00 9.37
C PHE A 79 5.59 -7.28 10.69
N THR A 80 4.48 -6.57 10.85
CA THR A 80 4.18 -5.84 12.08
C THR A 80 4.02 -6.81 13.24
N ALA A 81 3.29 -7.92 13.02
CA ALA A 81 3.13 -8.99 14.01
C ALA A 81 4.44 -9.72 14.33
N LEU A 82 5.27 -9.99 13.32
CA LEU A 82 6.53 -10.72 13.48
C LEU A 82 7.69 -9.85 13.98
N ARG A 83 7.53 -8.51 14.01
CA ARG A 83 8.60 -7.56 14.28
C ARG A 83 9.38 -7.87 15.56
N ALA A 84 8.68 -8.16 16.66
CA ALA A 84 9.30 -8.43 17.95
C ALA A 84 10.27 -9.62 17.87
N TYR A 85 9.92 -10.66 17.11
CA TYR A 85 10.73 -11.86 16.92
C TYR A 85 11.87 -11.64 15.92
N LEU A 86 11.60 -10.93 14.83
CA LEU A 86 12.59 -10.66 13.79
C LEU A 86 13.75 -9.79 14.28
N VAL A 87 13.52 -8.90 15.26
CA VAL A 87 14.57 -8.05 15.82
C VAL A 87 15.57 -8.84 16.69
N LEU A 88 15.17 -10.01 17.22
CA LEU A 88 16.01 -10.79 18.15
C LEU A 88 17.10 -11.59 17.44
N SER A 89 16.93 -11.93 16.15
CA SER A 89 17.91 -12.73 15.40
C SER A 89 18.64 -11.91 14.32
N PRO A 90 19.93 -12.20 14.04
CA PRO A 90 20.66 -11.57 12.94
C PRO A 90 19.97 -11.75 11.58
N THR A 91 19.38 -12.94 11.35
CA THR A 91 18.65 -13.26 10.12
C THR A 91 17.34 -12.48 10.01
N GLY A 92 16.59 -12.33 11.11
CA GLY A 92 15.38 -11.52 11.12
C GLY A 92 15.65 -10.03 10.86
N LYS A 93 16.75 -9.48 11.39
CA LYS A 93 17.19 -8.10 11.09
C LYS A 93 17.52 -7.91 9.61
N LYS A 94 18.15 -8.90 8.96
CA LYS A 94 18.40 -8.89 7.52
C LYS A 94 17.08 -8.89 6.74
N LEU A 95 16.12 -9.71 7.14
CA LEU A 95 14.80 -9.80 6.50
C LEU A 95 13.99 -8.50 6.62
N MET A 96 14.03 -7.85 7.79
CA MET A 96 13.44 -6.53 8.00
C MET A 96 14.09 -5.46 7.13
N THR A 97 15.41 -5.47 7.01
CA THR A 97 16.15 -4.54 6.15
C THR A 97 15.79 -4.75 4.69
N PHE A 98 15.76 -6.01 4.22
CA PHE A 98 15.30 -6.38 2.89
C PHE A 98 13.92 -5.79 2.58
N TYR A 99 12.94 -6.02 3.45
CA TYR A 99 11.58 -5.52 3.22
C TYR A 99 11.48 -3.99 3.29
N LYS A 100 12.24 -3.36 4.19
CA LYS A 100 12.33 -1.90 4.25
C LYS A 100 12.88 -1.32 2.94
N THR A 101 13.92 -1.93 2.39
CA THR A 101 14.50 -1.53 1.09
C THR A 101 13.47 -1.64 -0.03
N LEU A 102 12.74 -2.76 -0.09
CA LEU A 102 11.65 -2.95 -1.06
C LEU A 102 10.59 -1.84 -0.95
N LEU A 103 10.10 -1.56 0.26
CA LEU A 103 9.08 -0.53 0.49
C LEU A 103 9.59 0.87 0.14
N GLN A 104 10.86 1.17 0.40
CA GLN A 104 11.46 2.45 0.03
C GLN A 104 11.56 2.61 -1.50
N MET A 105 11.98 1.56 -2.21
CA MET A 105 12.04 1.58 -3.68
C MET A 105 10.64 1.73 -4.29
N GLN A 106 9.66 0.99 -3.76
CA GLN A 106 8.27 1.13 -4.15
C GLN A 106 7.76 2.56 -3.91
N ALA A 107 7.96 3.12 -2.71
CA ALA A 107 7.50 4.46 -2.38
C ALA A 107 8.10 5.52 -3.32
N ARG A 108 9.40 5.41 -3.64
CA ARG A 108 10.07 6.29 -4.62
C ARG A 108 9.42 6.21 -5.99
N TRP A 109 9.13 5.00 -6.46
CA TRP A 109 8.46 4.78 -7.74
C TRP A 109 7.02 5.34 -7.73
N VAL A 110 6.24 5.09 -6.68
CA VAL A 110 4.87 5.63 -6.53
C VAL A 110 4.90 7.15 -6.57
N ILE A 111 5.76 7.79 -5.76
CA ILE A 111 5.89 9.25 -5.70
C ILE A 111 6.23 9.83 -7.08
N ALA A 112 7.26 9.28 -7.75
CA ALA A 112 7.65 9.75 -9.07
C ALA A 112 6.52 9.59 -10.10
N THR A 113 5.81 8.45 -10.06
CA THR A 113 4.73 8.15 -11.00
C THR A 113 3.54 9.07 -10.77
N VAL A 114 3.17 9.30 -9.52
CA VAL A 114 2.13 10.26 -9.14
C VAL A 114 2.49 11.66 -9.60
N GLU A 115 3.74 12.09 -9.43
CA GLU A 115 4.20 13.42 -9.86
C GLU A 115 4.09 13.59 -11.39
N VAL A 116 4.51 12.57 -12.17
CA VAL A 116 4.35 12.58 -13.65
C VAL A 116 2.88 12.62 -14.05
N LEU A 117 2.04 11.75 -13.51
CA LEU A 117 0.64 11.64 -13.91
C LEU A 117 -0.15 12.92 -13.55
N THR A 118 0.13 13.48 -12.37
CA THR A 118 -0.48 14.74 -11.92
C THR A 118 -0.04 15.90 -12.81
N PHE A 119 1.23 15.94 -13.19
CA PHE A 119 1.73 16.96 -14.12
C PHE A 119 1.13 16.79 -15.52
N ASP A 120 1.04 15.56 -16.03
CA ASP A 120 0.48 15.28 -17.36
C ASP A 120 -1.00 15.66 -17.46
N ILE A 121 -1.82 15.32 -16.46
CA ILE A 121 -3.24 15.72 -16.47
C ILE A 121 -3.39 17.23 -16.33
N TYR A 122 -2.55 17.89 -15.53
CA TYR A 122 -2.51 19.35 -15.43
C TYR A 122 -2.19 20.01 -16.77
N VAL A 123 -1.19 19.49 -17.51
CA VAL A 123 -0.82 19.99 -18.84
C VAL A 123 -2.00 19.89 -19.79
N LYS A 124 -2.65 18.72 -19.85
CA LYS A 124 -3.82 18.50 -20.72
C LYS A 124 -4.97 19.45 -20.34
N LEU A 125 -5.28 19.58 -19.05
CA LEU A 125 -6.32 20.49 -18.55
C LEU A 125 -6.02 21.94 -18.90
N THR A 126 -4.77 22.37 -18.74
CA THR A 126 -4.35 23.74 -19.03
C THR A 126 -4.44 24.03 -20.53
N GLN A 127 -3.99 23.10 -21.36
CA GLN A 127 -4.10 23.23 -22.81
C GLN A 127 -5.56 23.36 -23.24
N VAL A 128 -6.43 22.46 -22.77
CA VAL A 128 -7.85 22.45 -23.14
C VAL A 128 -8.58 23.70 -22.62
N LEU A 129 -8.32 24.15 -21.39
CA LEU A 129 -9.04 25.29 -20.79
C LEU A 129 -8.55 26.65 -21.28
N TYR A 130 -7.23 26.82 -21.42
CA TYR A 130 -6.65 28.15 -21.65
C TYR A 130 -6.14 28.36 -23.07
N ILE A 131 -5.81 27.30 -23.82
CA ILE A 131 -5.24 27.42 -25.18
C ILE A 131 -6.30 27.07 -26.22
N ASP A 132 -6.83 25.85 -26.16
CA ASP A 132 -7.67 25.27 -27.22
C ASP A 132 -9.14 25.68 -27.07
N ARG A 133 -9.64 25.76 -25.83
CA ARG A 133 -10.98 26.25 -25.46
C ARG A 133 -12.12 25.53 -26.17
N ASP A 134 -11.92 24.26 -26.50
CA ASP A 134 -12.82 23.46 -27.33
C ASP A 134 -13.63 22.44 -26.53
N ASP A 135 -13.26 22.14 -25.28
CA ASP A 135 -13.97 21.18 -24.43
C ASP A 135 -15.13 21.80 -23.64
N LYS A 136 -16.31 21.82 -24.28
CA LYS A 136 -17.56 22.30 -23.67
C LYS A 136 -18.00 21.49 -22.45
N ARG A 137 -17.70 20.18 -22.42
CA ARG A 137 -18.12 19.30 -21.31
C ARG A 137 -17.32 19.60 -20.06
N LEU A 138 -16.00 19.74 -20.21
CA LEU A 138 -15.13 20.19 -19.13
C LEU A 138 -15.58 21.56 -18.61
N MET A 139 -15.85 22.52 -19.49
CA MET A 139 -16.30 23.85 -19.09
C MET A 139 -17.61 23.82 -18.31
N ALA A 140 -18.59 23.03 -18.75
CA ALA A 140 -19.85 22.86 -18.02
C ALA A 140 -19.63 22.29 -16.61
N GLN A 141 -18.73 21.31 -16.47
CA GLN A 141 -18.37 20.74 -15.18
C GLN A 141 -17.65 21.75 -14.28
N MET A 142 -16.74 22.56 -14.83
CA MET A 142 -16.07 23.64 -14.11
C MET A 142 -17.08 24.65 -13.58
N ILE A 143 -18.01 25.12 -14.42
CA ILE A 143 -19.05 26.09 -14.02
C ILE A 143 -19.96 25.51 -12.93
N LYS A 144 -20.32 24.22 -13.03
CA LYS A 144 -21.16 23.54 -12.04
C LYS A 144 -20.56 23.62 -10.63
N TYR A 145 -19.24 23.46 -10.49
CA TYR A 145 -18.57 23.43 -9.17
C TYR A 145 -17.90 24.76 -8.79
N VAL A 146 -17.59 25.60 -9.77
CA VAL A 146 -16.97 26.92 -9.62
C VAL A 146 -17.74 27.92 -10.52
N PRO A 147 -18.79 28.58 -9.99
CA PRO A 147 -19.72 29.39 -10.78
C PRO A 147 -19.07 30.49 -11.64
N ASP A 148 -17.95 31.07 -11.19
CA ASP A 148 -17.22 32.12 -11.92
C ASP A 148 -16.10 31.59 -12.83
N ALA A 149 -16.00 30.28 -13.04
CA ALA A 149 -14.91 29.65 -13.78
C ALA A 149 -14.73 30.25 -15.18
N ALA A 150 -15.82 30.45 -15.91
CA ALA A 150 -15.78 30.96 -17.28
C ALA A 150 -15.09 32.34 -17.36
N VAL A 151 -15.43 33.24 -16.44
CA VAL A 151 -14.84 34.60 -16.39
C VAL A 151 -13.36 34.53 -15.99
N ARG A 152 -13.01 33.70 -15.00
CA ARG A 152 -11.62 33.54 -14.52
C ARG A 152 -10.71 32.91 -15.57
N ILE A 153 -11.23 31.96 -16.35
CA ILE A 153 -10.48 31.29 -17.43
C ILE A 153 -10.28 32.24 -18.60
N ALA A 154 -11.31 32.99 -19.00
CA ALA A 154 -11.23 33.94 -20.12
C ALA A 154 -10.26 35.11 -19.87
N THR A 155 -10.12 35.55 -18.62
CA THR A 155 -9.26 36.69 -18.23
C THR A 155 -7.77 36.36 -18.14
N HIS A 156 -7.40 35.07 -18.11
CA HIS A 156 -6.02 34.62 -17.88
C HIS A 156 -5.42 33.84 -19.04
N THR A 157 -5.93 34.05 -20.25
CA THR A 157 -5.31 33.53 -21.48
C THR A 157 -3.94 34.16 -21.67
N THR A 158 -2.92 33.46 -21.22
CA THR A 158 -1.53 33.86 -21.44
C THR A 158 -0.81 32.68 -22.06
N GLY A 159 -0.76 32.63 -23.39
CA GLY A 159 0.26 31.84 -24.05
C GLY A 159 -0.07 31.36 -25.45
N ASP A 160 0.84 31.67 -26.38
CA ASP A 160 1.08 30.88 -27.59
C ASP A 160 1.36 29.42 -27.21
N ARG A 161 0.70 28.48 -27.91
CA ARG A 161 0.87 27.02 -27.75
C ARG A 161 2.35 26.62 -27.80
N THR A 162 3.15 27.27 -28.64
CA THR A 162 4.58 26.99 -28.77
C THR A 162 5.35 27.36 -27.51
N ALA A 163 5.06 28.51 -26.91
CA ALA A 163 5.66 28.95 -25.66
C ALA A 163 5.27 28.02 -24.49
N PHE A 164 4.01 27.63 -24.41
CA PHE A 164 3.53 26.67 -23.41
C PHE A 164 4.26 25.32 -23.54
N ASN A 165 4.30 24.75 -24.75
CA ASN A 165 4.98 23.48 -25.01
C ASN A 165 6.47 23.52 -24.64
N LYS A 166 7.17 24.62 -24.94
CA LYS A 166 8.56 24.83 -24.52
C LYS A 166 8.70 24.87 -23.00
N SER A 167 7.79 25.55 -22.30
CA SER A 167 7.84 25.70 -20.84
C SER A 167 7.65 24.37 -20.09
N ILE A 168 6.81 23.47 -20.62
CA ILE A 168 6.53 22.18 -19.98
C ILE A 168 7.54 21.10 -20.34
N PHE A 169 8.27 21.24 -21.45
CA PHE A 169 9.12 20.18 -22.00
C PHE A 169 10.23 19.76 -21.03
N ALA A 170 10.96 20.72 -20.46
CA ALA A 170 12.05 20.43 -19.52
C ALA A 170 11.54 19.70 -18.27
N GLN A 171 10.41 20.16 -17.72
CA GLN A 171 9.81 19.57 -16.54
C GLN A 171 9.26 18.17 -16.82
N LYS A 172 8.53 17.98 -17.93
CA LYS A 172 8.06 16.65 -18.36
C LYS A 172 9.23 15.67 -18.53
N LYS A 173 10.30 16.08 -19.21
CA LYS A 173 11.50 15.26 -19.39
C LYS A 173 12.12 14.88 -18.04
N ARG A 174 12.27 15.84 -17.12
CA ARG A 174 12.80 15.59 -15.76
C ARG A 174 11.97 14.54 -15.02
N LEU A 175 10.65 14.72 -14.99
CA LEU A 175 9.73 13.83 -14.27
C LEU A 175 9.70 12.43 -14.89
N THR A 176 9.59 12.32 -16.21
CA THR A 176 9.62 11.03 -16.90
C THR A 176 10.93 10.28 -16.65
N SER A 177 12.08 10.98 -16.69
CA SER A 177 13.37 10.37 -16.37
C SER A 177 13.41 9.81 -14.95
N ALA A 178 12.87 10.55 -13.96
CA ALA A 178 12.83 10.09 -12.58
C ALA A 178 11.96 8.83 -12.41
N VAL A 179 10.81 8.76 -13.10
CA VAL A 179 9.95 7.57 -13.11
C VAL A 179 10.66 6.39 -13.73
N VAL A 180 11.30 6.57 -14.90
CA VAL A 180 12.04 5.49 -15.57
C VAL A 180 13.12 4.93 -14.67
N THR A 181 13.96 5.78 -14.09
CA THR A 181 15.02 5.33 -13.15
C THR A 181 14.45 4.61 -11.93
N ALA A 182 13.36 5.12 -11.33
CA ALA A 182 12.73 4.48 -10.18
C ALA A 182 12.10 3.13 -10.55
N ALA A 183 11.45 3.04 -11.72
CA ALA A 183 10.84 1.83 -12.23
C ALA A 183 11.87 0.75 -12.55
N GLU A 184 12.96 1.12 -13.24
CA GLU A 184 14.08 0.22 -13.52
C GLU A 184 14.72 -0.30 -12.23
N THR A 185 14.96 0.58 -11.26
CA THR A 185 15.53 0.19 -9.95
C THR A 185 14.63 -0.82 -9.24
N LEU A 186 13.33 -0.56 -9.17
CA LEU A 186 12.36 -1.46 -8.52
C LEU A 186 12.24 -2.79 -9.27
N PHE A 187 12.17 -2.74 -10.60
CA PHE A 187 12.10 -3.93 -11.44
C PHE A 187 13.33 -4.82 -11.24
N ASN A 188 14.53 -4.25 -11.41
CA ASN A 188 15.80 -4.94 -11.27
C ASN A 188 15.96 -5.56 -9.88
N TYR A 189 15.51 -4.84 -8.85
CA TYR A 189 15.51 -5.37 -7.49
C TYR A 189 14.59 -6.59 -7.35
N LYS A 190 13.35 -6.53 -7.84
CA LYS A 190 12.38 -7.64 -7.74
C LYS A 190 12.77 -8.89 -8.51
N VAL A 191 13.47 -8.74 -9.63
CA VAL A 191 13.93 -9.89 -10.43
C VAL A 191 15.28 -10.42 -9.96
N SER A 192 15.90 -9.80 -8.95
CA SER A 192 17.19 -10.25 -8.44
C SER A 192 17.08 -11.61 -7.73
N PRO A 193 18.12 -12.46 -7.79
CA PRO A 193 18.16 -13.72 -7.04
C PRO A 193 18.02 -13.50 -5.53
N GLU A 194 18.59 -12.41 -5.02
CA GLU A 194 18.47 -12.01 -3.61
C GLU A 194 17.01 -11.78 -3.22
N PHE A 195 16.23 -11.14 -4.09
CA PHE A 195 14.82 -10.92 -3.84
C PHE A 195 14.06 -12.23 -3.74
N VAL A 196 14.23 -13.13 -4.71
CA VAL A 196 13.53 -14.44 -4.69
C VAL A 196 13.86 -15.21 -3.41
N GLN A 197 15.15 -15.23 -3.02
CA GLN A 197 15.58 -15.95 -1.83
C GLN A 197 15.01 -15.34 -0.54
N ASN A 198 15.12 -14.01 -0.37
CA ASN A 198 14.67 -13.34 0.85
C ASN A 198 13.14 -13.23 0.93
N HIS A 199 12.48 -13.05 -0.22
CA HIS A 199 11.02 -13.07 -0.29
C HIS A 199 10.48 -14.47 0.03
N GLY A 200 11.09 -15.54 -0.48
CA GLY A 200 10.73 -16.91 -0.12
C GLY A 200 10.88 -17.18 1.38
N LYS A 201 12.02 -16.79 1.98
CA LYS A 201 12.23 -16.89 3.44
C LYS A 201 11.18 -16.12 4.23
N LEU A 202 10.79 -14.95 3.72
CA LEU A 202 9.74 -14.15 4.34
C LEU A 202 8.38 -14.86 4.31
N LEU A 203 7.98 -15.39 3.17
CA LEU A 203 6.70 -16.11 3.06
C LEU A 203 6.65 -17.31 4.00
N VAL A 204 7.74 -18.08 4.10
CA VAL A 204 7.85 -19.19 5.05
C VAL A 204 7.76 -18.70 6.49
N ALA A 205 8.45 -17.61 6.84
CA ALA A 205 8.37 -17.04 8.19
C ALA A 205 6.96 -16.56 8.55
N ILE A 206 6.23 -15.99 7.58
CA ILE A 206 4.82 -15.59 7.73
C ILE A 206 3.94 -16.81 7.94
N GLU A 207 4.11 -17.86 7.14
CA GLU A 207 3.31 -19.09 7.27
C GLU A 207 3.56 -19.79 8.62
N LEU A 208 4.82 -19.95 9.02
CA LEU A 208 5.18 -20.55 10.32
C LEU A 208 4.65 -19.69 11.48
N GLY A 209 4.80 -18.37 11.39
CA GLY A 209 4.23 -17.45 12.36
C GLY A 209 2.71 -17.56 12.47
N GLY A 210 2.02 -17.67 11.33
CA GLY A 210 0.57 -17.89 11.26
C GLY A 210 0.14 -19.17 11.96
N LYS A 211 0.81 -20.30 11.67
CA LYS A 211 0.54 -21.60 12.33
C LYS A 211 0.75 -21.53 13.84
N LYS A 212 1.83 -20.88 14.29
CA LYS A 212 2.11 -20.70 15.74
C LYS A 212 1.05 -19.84 16.43
N VAL A 213 0.64 -18.73 15.82
CA VAL A 213 -0.43 -17.86 16.36
C VAL A 213 -1.76 -18.62 16.44
N GLN A 214 -2.09 -19.41 15.42
CA GLN A 214 -3.28 -20.26 15.44
C GLN A 214 -3.22 -21.30 16.56
N ALA A 215 -2.11 -22.03 16.71
CA ALA A 215 -1.92 -22.99 17.78
C ALA A 215 -2.01 -22.35 19.18
N ALA A 216 -1.43 -21.15 19.35
CA ALA A 216 -1.53 -20.40 20.61
C ALA A 216 -2.97 -19.98 20.92
N ARG A 217 -3.75 -19.56 19.92
CA ARG A 217 -5.19 -19.25 20.08
C ARG A 217 -5.99 -20.49 20.49
N GLU A 218 -5.76 -21.61 19.81
CA GLU A 218 -6.43 -22.88 20.15
C GLU A 218 -6.08 -23.35 21.57
N ASN A 219 -4.80 -23.25 21.96
CA ASN A 219 -4.35 -23.56 23.32
C ASN A 219 -4.95 -22.61 24.36
N HIS A 220 -5.05 -21.31 24.06
CA HIS A 220 -5.69 -20.34 24.93
C HIS A 220 -7.18 -20.64 25.13
N VAL A 221 -7.91 -20.96 24.06
CA VAL A 221 -9.32 -21.37 24.13
C VAL A 221 -9.47 -22.65 24.95
N ARG A 222 -8.62 -23.66 24.73
CA ARG A 222 -8.61 -24.91 25.51
C ARG A 222 -8.31 -24.63 26.99
N HIS A 223 -7.37 -23.73 27.28
CA HIS A 223 -7.03 -23.35 28.65
C HIS A 223 -8.17 -22.60 29.34
N GLN A 224 -8.80 -21.63 28.67
CA GLN A 224 -9.99 -20.95 29.17
C GLN A 224 -11.14 -21.94 29.43
N ALA A 225 -11.37 -22.90 28.53
CA ALA A 225 -12.38 -23.94 28.71
C ALA A 225 -12.07 -24.81 29.94
N LYS A 226 -10.80 -25.19 30.15
CA LYS A 226 -10.37 -25.92 31.35
C LYS A 226 -10.59 -25.10 32.63
N ILE A 227 -10.23 -23.81 32.63
CA ILE A 227 -10.47 -22.90 33.77
C ILE A 227 -11.97 -22.78 34.05
N HIS A 228 -12.80 -22.61 33.01
CA HIS A 228 -14.24 -22.51 33.17
C HIS A 228 -14.83 -23.81 33.74
N GLN A 229 -14.40 -24.97 33.23
CA GLN A 229 -14.85 -26.26 33.75
C GLN A 229 -14.41 -26.47 35.21
N ALA A 230 -13.19 -26.07 35.57
CA ALA A 230 -12.71 -26.11 36.95
C ALA A 230 -13.53 -25.18 37.87
N ARG A 231 -13.86 -23.97 37.42
CA ARG A 231 -14.74 -23.04 38.15
C ARG A 231 -16.13 -23.62 38.35
N GLU A 232 -16.73 -24.23 37.34
CA GLU A 232 -18.05 -24.87 37.46
C GLU A 232 -18.03 -26.08 38.40
N ARG A 233 -16.97 -26.90 38.37
CA ARG A 233 -16.77 -27.99 39.35
C ARG A 233 -16.64 -27.45 40.77
N ASN A 234 -15.84 -26.40 40.97
CA ASN A 234 -15.68 -25.78 42.29
C ASN A 234 -16.99 -25.19 42.80
N LYS A 235 -17.75 -24.47 41.97
CA LYS A 235 -19.11 -24.00 42.34
C LYS A 235 -20.04 -25.15 42.73
N ALA A 236 -20.00 -26.26 41.98
CA ALA A 236 -20.79 -27.45 42.29
C ALA A 236 -20.35 -28.16 43.58
N MET A 237 -19.07 -28.03 43.97
CA MET A 237 -18.54 -28.53 45.24
C MET A 237 -18.82 -27.59 46.41
N ASP A 238 -18.71 -26.27 46.22
CA ASP A 238 -19.08 -25.25 47.21
C ASP A 238 -20.55 -25.39 47.60
N ALA A 239 -21.44 -25.62 46.61
CA ALA A 239 -22.85 -25.92 46.85
C ALA A 239 -23.08 -27.19 47.70
N ARG A 240 -22.13 -28.15 47.70
CA ARG A 240 -22.17 -29.35 48.55
C ARG A 240 -21.50 -29.14 49.91
N GLN A 241 -20.61 -28.16 50.06
CA GLN A 241 -19.87 -27.87 51.29
C GLN A 241 -20.55 -26.87 52.24
N ILE A 242 -21.65 -26.23 51.83
CA ILE A 242 -22.48 -25.40 52.74
C ILE A 242 -23.01 -26.19 53.96
N GLY A 243 -22.92 -27.52 53.97
CA GLY A 243 -23.22 -28.37 55.13
C GLY A 243 -22.05 -28.81 56.03
N MET A 244 -20.80 -28.48 55.70
CA MET A 244 -19.60 -28.92 56.45
C MET A 244 -18.65 -27.74 56.70
N ALA A 245 -19.05 -26.83 57.58
CA ALA A 245 -18.17 -25.81 58.11
C ALA A 245 -17.07 -26.47 58.97
N GLY A 246 -15.81 -26.45 58.51
CA GLY A 246 -14.70 -26.92 59.36
C GLY A 246 -13.31 -27.13 58.76
N MET A 247 -13.09 -27.05 57.44
CA MET A 247 -11.72 -27.17 56.90
C MET A 247 -11.46 -26.19 55.75
N ILE A 248 -10.48 -25.31 55.95
CA ILE A 248 -9.99 -24.33 54.97
C ILE A 248 -9.07 -25.07 53.99
N PRO A 249 -9.37 -25.12 52.67
CA PRO A 249 -8.45 -25.71 51.69
C PRO A 249 -7.28 -24.76 51.42
N GLN A 250 -6.06 -25.26 51.44
CA GLN A 250 -4.88 -24.52 50.99
C GLN A 250 -4.96 -24.29 49.47
N LEU A 251 -4.77 -23.03 49.05
CA LEU A 251 -4.73 -22.62 47.64
C LEU A 251 -3.46 -23.13 46.94
N PRO A 252 -3.52 -23.60 45.68
CA PRO A 252 -2.32 -23.96 44.92
C PRO A 252 -1.51 -22.71 44.56
N ARG A 253 -0.19 -22.76 44.78
CA ARG A 253 0.77 -21.70 44.46
C ARG A 253 0.73 -21.39 42.95
N PHE A 254 0.44 -20.13 42.60
CA PHE A 254 0.23 -19.66 41.23
C PHE A 254 1.50 -19.06 40.59
N GLU A 255 2.61 -18.95 41.32
CA GLU A 255 3.72 -18.07 40.95
C GLU A 255 4.85 -18.76 40.15
N ASP A 256 4.99 -20.09 40.22
CA ASP A 256 6.10 -20.81 39.56
C ASP A 256 5.88 -21.02 38.05
N SER A 257 4.63 -20.97 37.57
CA SER A 257 4.26 -21.33 36.19
C SER A 257 4.61 -20.27 35.13
N SER A 258 4.68 -18.99 35.50
CA SER A 258 4.97 -17.91 34.53
C SER A 258 6.45 -17.81 34.16
N LEU A 259 7.35 -18.20 35.06
CA LEU A 259 8.80 -18.19 34.84
C LEU A 259 9.25 -19.38 34.00
N GLU A 260 8.67 -20.57 34.23
CA GLU A 260 8.92 -21.76 33.39
C GLU A 260 8.46 -21.55 31.95
N TYR A 261 7.27 -20.98 31.74
CA TYR A 261 6.76 -20.71 30.39
C TYR A 261 7.63 -19.74 29.57
N VAL A 262 8.24 -18.73 30.24
CA VAL A 262 9.13 -17.76 29.58
C VAL A 262 10.48 -18.38 29.23
N ASN A 263 10.99 -19.29 30.08
CA ASN A 263 12.23 -20.00 29.81
C ASN A 263 12.06 -21.05 28.69
N ASP A 264 10.97 -21.82 28.69
CA ASP A 264 10.70 -22.81 27.64
C ASP A 264 10.52 -22.14 26.26
N MET A 265 9.87 -20.98 26.20
CA MET A 265 9.70 -20.21 24.95
C MET A 265 11.01 -19.65 24.38
N LYS A 266 12.02 -19.42 25.23
CA LYS A 266 13.32 -18.89 24.82
C LYS A 266 14.13 -19.96 24.06
N ASP A 267 14.14 -21.18 24.58
CA ASP A 267 14.94 -22.27 24.03
C ASP A 267 14.31 -22.87 22.76
N GLU A 268 12.99 -22.84 22.65
CA GLU A 268 12.25 -23.41 21.50
C GLU A 268 12.17 -22.46 20.28
N CYS A 269 12.32 -21.14 20.48
CA CYS A 269 12.25 -20.16 19.38
C CYS A 269 13.62 -19.80 18.80
N LEU A 270 14.71 -20.04 19.52
CA LEU A 270 16.07 -19.68 19.13
C LEU A 270 17.06 -20.75 19.60
N PRO A 271 17.10 -21.94 18.97
CA PRO A 271 18.09 -22.94 19.31
C PRO A 271 19.49 -22.37 19.10
N SER A 272 20.37 -22.56 20.09
CA SER A 272 21.80 -22.29 19.97
C SER A 272 22.40 -23.14 18.84
N ASN A 273 23.39 -22.57 18.16
CA ASN A 273 23.95 -22.97 16.85
C ASN A 273 24.53 -24.40 16.69
N ASP A 274 24.26 -25.35 17.57
CA ASP A 274 24.83 -26.71 17.47
C ASP A 274 23.92 -27.71 16.72
N ASP A 275 22.66 -27.36 16.41
CA ASP A 275 21.69 -28.30 15.81
C ASP A 275 21.49 -28.17 14.29
N PHE A 276 22.30 -27.39 13.57
CA PHE A 276 22.25 -27.29 12.10
C PHE A 276 23.40 -27.99 11.36
N SER A 277 24.17 -28.83 12.06
CA SER A 277 25.10 -29.78 11.43
C SER A 277 24.58 -31.21 11.53
N ALA A 278 23.66 -31.56 10.63
CA ALA A 278 23.35 -32.91 10.20
C ALA A 278 22.81 -32.90 8.77
#